data_AF-A0A6M0SE44-F1
#
_entry.id   AF-A0A6M0SE44-F1
#
_cell.length_a   1.000
_cell.length_b   1.000
_cell.length_c   1.000
_cell.angle_alpha   90.00
_cell.angle_beta   90.00
_cell.angle_gamma   90.00
#
_symmetry.space_group_name_H-M   'P 1'
#
loop_
_entity.id
_entity.type
_entity.pdbx_description
1 polymer ?
#
loop_
_entity_poly.entity_id
_entity_poly.type
_entity_poly.pdbx_seq_one_letter_code
_entity_poly.pdbx_strand_id
1 'polypeptide(L)'
;MLDQVIILQLFDEWLEQASEEQIKENCRTEGSLFFKFMAARGVDGRICYRIIKDATGYNPRWIWRDAPLAVIREALENYVYSQQGILAHEVEKGRTATPKESINIAKFFWRR
;
A
#
# COMPACT_ATOMS: atom_id res chain seq x y z
N MET A 1 16.76 10.56 0.62
CA MET A 1 16.91 9.09 0.47
C MET A 1 17.19 8.39 1.79
N LEU A 2 18.07 8.91 2.66
CA LEU A 2 18.29 8.35 4.01
C LEU A 2 17.00 8.28 4.86
N ASP A 3 16.13 9.29 4.77
CA ASP A 3 14.90 9.34 5.58
C ASP A 3 13.87 8.25 5.22
N GLN A 4 13.76 7.87 3.94
CA GLN A 4 12.81 6.83 3.52
C GLN A 4 13.21 5.43 3.98
N VAL A 5 14.51 5.14 4.01
CA VAL A 5 15.02 3.84 4.47
C VAL A 5 14.74 3.67 5.97
N ILE A 6 14.96 4.72 6.76
CA ILE A 6 14.70 4.73 8.20
C ILE A 6 13.19 4.56 8.47
N ILE A 7 12.33 5.23 7.70
CA ILE A 7 10.87 5.12 7.85
C ILE A 7 10.39 3.69 7.60
N LEU A 8 10.91 3.01 6.58
CA LEU A 8 10.52 1.62 6.28
C LEU A 8 11.03 0.66 7.35
N GLN A 9 12.26 0.81 7.83
CA GLN A 9 12.78 -0.01 8.92
C GLN A 9 11.96 0.12 10.20
N LEU A 10 11.61 1.34 10.60
CA LEU A 10 10.76 1.58 11.77
C LEU A 10 9.36 1.01 11.60
N PHE A 11 8.84 1.02 10.37
CA PHE A 11 7.54 0.41 10.06
C PHE A 11 7.59 -1.11 10.19
N ASP A 12 8.65 -1.75 9.68
CA ASP A 12 8.83 -3.20 9.77
C ASP A 12 8.97 -3.64 11.24
N GLU A 13 9.81 -2.94 12.03
CA GLU A 13 9.97 -3.18 13.47
C GLU A 13 8.66 -3.00 14.23
N TRP A 14 7.89 -1.97 13.89
CA TRP A 14 6.57 -1.76 14.48
C TRP A 14 5.61 -2.89 14.13
N LEU A 15 5.61 -3.37 12.89
CA LEU A 15 4.72 -4.44 12.42
C LEU A 15 4.97 -5.75 13.18
N GLU A 16 6.22 -6.04 13.54
CA GLU A 16 6.59 -7.21 14.35
C GLU A 16 6.02 -7.15 15.77
N GLN A 17 5.94 -5.96 16.36
CA GLN A 17 5.54 -5.74 17.75
C GLN A 17 4.04 -5.38 17.92
N ALA A 18 3.38 -4.95 16.84
CA ALA A 18 2.01 -4.47 16.87
C ALA A 18 1.00 -5.56 17.23
N SER A 19 -0.02 -5.18 18.01
CA SER A 19 -1.16 -6.06 18.30
C SER A 19 -2.00 -6.30 17.05
N GLU A 20 -2.78 -7.39 17.05
CA GLU A 20 -3.71 -7.68 15.95
C GLU A 20 -4.69 -6.53 15.69
N GLU A 21 -5.22 -5.92 16.74
CA GLU A 21 -6.15 -4.80 16.64
C GLU A 21 -5.50 -3.57 16.01
N GLN A 22 -4.24 -3.27 16.39
CA GLN A 22 -3.47 -2.20 15.78
C GLN A 22 -3.21 -2.46 14.30
N ILE A 23 -2.89 -3.69 13.91
CA ILE A 23 -2.66 -4.06 12.51
C ILE A 23 -3.96 -3.91 11.70
N LYS A 24 -5.09 -4.37 12.23
CA LYS A 24 -6.39 -4.25 11.56
C LYS A 24 -6.79 -2.79 11.35
N GLU A 25 -6.67 -1.95 12.38
CA GLU A 25 -7.04 -0.54 12.27
C GLU A 25 -6.10 0.24 11.33
N ASN A 26 -4.80 -0.06 11.37
CA ASN A 26 -3.85 0.54 10.42
C ASN A 26 -4.08 0.05 9.00
N CYS A 27 -4.37 -1.23 8.78
CA CYS A 27 -4.72 -1.75 7.44
C CYS A 27 -5.95 -1.03 6.86
N ARG A 28 -6.97 -0.76 7.68
CA ARG A 28 -8.15 0.02 7.28
C ARG A 28 -7.79 1.45 6.90
N THR A 29 -6.97 2.10 7.73
CA THR A 29 -6.55 3.50 7.55
C THR A 29 -5.65 3.66 6.34
N GLU A 30 -4.57 2.87 6.25
CA GLU A 30 -3.62 2.88 5.14
C GLU A 30 -4.26 2.47 3.82
N GLY A 31 -5.20 1.51 3.84
CA GLY A 31 -6.00 1.21 2.65
C GLY A 31 -6.76 2.45 2.16
N SER A 32 -7.38 3.21 3.06
CA SER A 32 -8.08 4.44 2.69
C SER A 32 -7.14 5.53 2.15
N LEU A 33 -5.95 5.67 2.76
CA LEU A 33 -4.91 6.61 2.31
C LEU A 33 -4.36 6.22 0.93
N PHE A 34 -4.07 4.94 0.71
CA PHE A 34 -3.61 4.42 -0.57
C PHE A 34 -4.58 4.74 -1.71
N PHE A 35 -5.88 4.50 -1.53
CA PHE A 35 -6.87 4.80 -2.58
C PHE A 35 -6.93 6.30 -2.90
N LYS A 36 -6.86 7.17 -1.89
CA LYS A 36 -6.80 8.63 -2.08
C LYS A 36 -5.51 9.06 -2.77
N PHE A 37 -4.37 8.50 -2.36
CA PHE A 37 -3.05 8.75 -2.93
C PHE A 37 -2.99 8.37 -4.41
N MET A 38 -3.58 7.24 -4.78
CA MET A 38 -3.66 6.77 -6.17
C MET A 38 -4.63 7.64 -6.99
N ALA A 39 -5.78 8.02 -6.43
CA ALA A 39 -6.72 8.92 -7.07
C ALA A 39 -6.11 10.31 -7.36
N ALA A 40 -5.28 10.83 -6.45
CA ALA A 40 -4.55 12.09 -6.66
C ALA A 40 -3.57 12.04 -7.85
N ARG A 41 -3.15 10.84 -8.26
CA ARG A 41 -2.32 10.59 -9.45
C ARG A 41 -3.14 10.20 -10.68
N GLY A 42 -4.46 10.36 -10.61
CA GLY A 42 -5.39 10.07 -11.70
C GLY A 42 -5.67 8.57 -11.91
N VAL A 43 -5.40 7.72 -10.93
CA VAL A 43 -5.73 6.28 -11.03
C VAL A 43 -7.17 6.02 -10.60
N ASP A 44 -7.95 5.36 -11.46
CA ASP A 44 -9.32 4.92 -11.14
C ASP A 44 -9.29 3.88 -10.01
N GLY A 45 -10.10 4.10 -8.96
CA GLY A 45 -10.21 3.20 -7.82
C GLY A 45 -10.58 1.76 -8.19
N ARG A 46 -11.26 1.51 -9.31
CA ARG A 46 -11.56 0.17 -9.83
C ARG A 46 -10.30 -0.61 -10.23
N ILE A 47 -9.25 0.09 -10.66
CA ILE A 47 -7.95 -0.53 -10.98
C ILE A 47 -7.26 -0.95 -9.69
N CYS A 48 -7.18 -0.05 -8.69
CA CYS A 48 -6.64 -0.38 -7.37
C CYS A 48 -7.40 -1.55 -6.74
N TYR A 49 -8.73 -1.50 -6.81
CA TYR A 49 -9.60 -2.57 -6.32
C TYR A 49 -9.22 -3.92 -6.93
N ARG A 50 -9.04 -3.97 -8.26
CA ARG A 50 -8.68 -5.20 -8.98
C ARG A 50 -7.30 -5.70 -8.57
N ILE A 51 -6.29 -4.83 -8.52
CA ILE A 51 -4.93 -5.21 -8.11
C ILE A 51 -4.93 -5.89 -6.75
N ILE A 52 -5.58 -5.28 -5.76
CA ILE A 52 -5.60 -5.80 -4.40
C ILE A 52 -6.45 -7.08 -4.32
N LYS A 53 -7.62 -7.11 -4.98
CA LYS A 53 -8.49 -8.28 -4.97
C LYS A 53 -7.84 -9.48 -5.66
N ASP A 54 -7.13 -9.27 -6.77
CA ASP A 54 -6.44 -10.34 -7.49
C ASP A 54 -5.26 -10.89 -6.66
N ALA A 55 -4.55 -10.01 -5.93
CA ALA A 55 -3.42 -10.40 -5.08
C ALA A 55 -3.84 -11.15 -3.81
N THR A 56 -4.91 -10.69 -3.17
CA THR A 56 -5.31 -11.15 -1.81
C THR A 56 -6.48 -12.13 -1.83
N GLY A 57 -7.33 -12.09 -2.86
CA GLY A 57 -8.61 -12.81 -2.90
C GLY A 57 -9.75 -12.10 -2.14
N TYR A 58 -9.47 -11.02 -1.41
CA TYR A 58 -10.45 -10.34 -0.56
C TYR A 58 -10.94 -9.03 -1.17
N ASN A 59 -12.12 -8.57 -0.71
CA ASN A 59 -12.60 -7.24 -1.04
C ASN A 59 -11.74 -6.19 -0.31
N PRO A 60 -11.05 -5.27 -1.01
CA PRO A 60 -10.16 -4.28 -0.38
C PRO A 60 -10.84 -3.38 0.64
N ARG A 61 -12.16 -3.15 0.50
CA ARG A 61 -12.94 -2.37 1.47
C ARG A 61 -13.05 -3.06 2.85
N TRP A 62 -12.95 -4.38 2.86
CA TRP A 62 -13.24 -5.22 4.03
C TRP A 62 -12.09 -6.15 4.42
N ILE A 63 -10.93 -6.06 3.75
CA ILE A 63 -9.78 -6.94 3.97
C ILE A 63 -9.34 -6.98 5.44
N TRP A 64 -9.31 -5.82 6.12
CA TRP A 64 -8.95 -5.67 7.53
C TRP A 64 -9.90 -6.39 8.50
N ARG A 65 -11.12 -6.70 8.06
CA ARG A 65 -12.14 -7.38 8.86
C ARG A 65 -12.25 -8.87 8.50
N ASP A 66 -12.22 -9.17 7.21
CA ASP A 66 -12.64 -10.47 6.67
C ASP A 66 -11.46 -11.41 6.33
N ALA A 67 -10.23 -10.91 6.25
CA ALA A 67 -9.06 -11.71 5.89
C ALA A 67 -8.29 -12.23 7.13
N PRO A 68 -7.52 -13.34 6.99
CA PRO A 68 -6.58 -13.79 8.00
C PRO A 68 -5.52 -12.72 8.30
N LEU A 69 -5.03 -12.66 9.54
CA LEU A 69 -4.06 -11.65 9.98
C LEU A 69 -2.80 -11.59 9.09
N ALA A 70 -2.31 -12.73 8.60
CA ALA A 70 -1.16 -12.76 7.68
C ALA A 70 -1.43 -11.98 6.37
N VAL A 71 -2.63 -12.10 5.81
CA VAL A 71 -3.04 -11.36 4.61
C VAL A 71 -3.23 -9.88 4.92
N ILE A 72 -3.75 -9.55 6.11
CA ILE A 72 -3.90 -8.16 6.56
C ILE A 72 -2.53 -7.49 6.71
N ARG A 73 -1.55 -8.19 7.28
CA ARG A 73 -0.16 -7.73 7.41
C ARG A 73 0.46 -7.45 6.04
N GLU A 74 0.43 -8.43 5.13
CA GLU A 74 0.93 -8.30 3.77
C GLU A 74 0.24 -7.16 3.00
N ALA A 75 -1.08 -7.00 3.17
CA ALA A 75 -1.80 -5.90 2.56
C ALA A 75 -1.36 -4.53 3.11
N LEU A 76 -1.17 -4.43 4.43
CA LEU A 76 -0.70 -3.21 5.09
C LEU A 76 0.70 -2.82 4.59
N GLU A 77 1.64 -3.78 4.54
CA GLU A 77 2.97 -3.59 3.94
C GLU A 77 2.86 -3.09 2.49
N ASN A 78 2.07 -3.77 1.66
CA ASN A 78 1.93 -3.43 0.24
C ASN A 78 1.29 -2.06 0.02
N TYR A 79 0.37 -1.60 0.89
CA TYR A 79 -0.13 -0.22 0.85
C TYR A 79 0.98 0.79 1.09
N VAL A 80 1.79 0.59 2.14
CA VAL A 80 2.86 1.52 2.52
C VAL A 80 3.97 1.51 1.47
N TYR A 81 4.46 0.33 1.08
CA TYR A 81 5.56 0.19 0.13
C TYR A 81 5.19 0.70 -1.26
N SER A 82 3.95 0.48 -1.72
CA SER A 82 3.49 1.05 -3.00
C SER A 82 3.55 2.57 -2.99
N GLN A 83 3.07 3.21 -1.90
CA GLN A 83 3.12 4.67 -1.78
C GLN A 83 4.57 5.18 -1.76
N GLN A 84 5.44 4.53 -0.98
CA GLN A 84 6.85 4.92 -0.89
C GLN A 84 7.60 4.72 -2.20
N GLY A 85 7.37 3.61 -2.91
CA GLY A 85 7.96 3.37 -4.22
C GLY A 85 7.54 4.41 -5.26
N ILE A 86 6.28 4.85 -5.22
CA ILE A 86 5.80 5.92 -6.09
C ILE A 86 6.44 7.25 -5.72
N LEU A 87 6.51 7.60 -4.42
CA LEU A 87 7.17 8.84 -3.97
C LEU A 87 8.65 8.86 -4.33
N ALA A 88 9.36 7.74 -4.17
CA ALA A 88 10.76 7.63 -4.56
C ALA A 88 10.95 7.85 -6.06
N HIS A 89 10.07 7.26 -6.88
CA HIS A 89 10.06 7.50 -8.33
C HIS A 89 9.80 8.97 -8.68
N GLU A 90 8.89 9.64 -7.98
CA GLU A 90 8.58 11.05 -8.19
C GLU A 90 9.76 11.96 -7.85
N VAL A 91 10.47 11.66 -6.76
CA VAL A 91 11.71 12.34 -6.38
C VAL A 91 12.78 12.15 -7.45
N GLU A 92 12.97 10.92 -7.94
CA GLU A 92 13.95 10.61 -8.99
C GLU A 92 13.66 11.36 -10.30
N LYS A 93 12.38 11.44 -10.70
CA LYS A 93 11.97 12.10 -11.95
C LYS A 93 11.77 13.61 -11.82
N GLY A 94 11.74 14.14 -10.59
CA GLY A 94 11.45 15.55 -10.33
C GLY A 94 10.03 15.99 -10.72
N ARG A 95 9.08 15.04 -10.78
CA ARG A 95 7.66 15.30 -11.12
C ARG A 95 6.74 14.25 -10.52
N THR A 96 5.46 14.58 -10.43
CA THR A 96 4.40 13.61 -10.09
C THR A 96 4.36 12.46 -11.10
N ALA A 97 4.13 11.26 -10.60
CA ALA A 97 4.02 10.05 -11.40
C ALA A 97 2.72 10.10 -12.21
N THR A 98 2.79 9.65 -13.46
CA THR A 98 1.59 9.47 -14.29
C THR A 98 0.76 8.30 -13.76
N PRO A 99 -0.56 8.24 -14.07
CA PRO A 99 -1.39 7.12 -13.66
C PRO A 99 -0.80 5.75 -14.05
N LYS A 100 -0.19 5.66 -15.24
CA LYS A 100 0.43 4.42 -15.75
C LYS A 100 1.66 4.02 -14.92
N GLU A 101 2.51 4.97 -14.56
CA GLU A 101 3.68 4.71 -13.70
C GLU A 101 3.23 4.25 -12.31
N SER A 102 2.27 4.95 -11.70
CA SER A 102 1.72 4.60 -10.40
C SER A 102 1.12 3.19 -10.38
N ILE A 103 0.36 2.82 -11.42
CA ILE A 103 -0.19 1.48 -11.56
C ILE A 103 0.91 0.43 -11.68
N ASN A 104 1.94 0.68 -12.49
CA ASN A 104 3.02 -0.28 -12.69
C ASN A 104 3.85 -0.50 -11.43
N ILE A 105 4.15 0.58 -10.70
CA ILE A 105 4.88 0.52 -9.43
C ILE A 105 4.04 -0.20 -8.37
N ALA A 106 2.76 0.18 -8.20
CA ALA A 106 1.88 -0.53 -7.27
C ALA A 106 1.79 -2.02 -7.61
N LYS A 107 1.57 -2.37 -8.88
CA LYS A 107 1.53 -3.77 -9.31
C LYS A 107 2.79 -4.56 -8.98
N PHE A 108 3.96 -3.93 -8.88
CA PHE A 108 5.19 -4.63 -8.48
C PHE A 108 5.09 -5.18 -7.06
N PHE A 109 4.61 -4.37 -6.10
CA PHE A 109 4.46 -4.78 -4.70
C PHE A 109 3.29 -5.74 -4.48
N TRP A 110 2.21 -5.60 -5.25
CA TRP A 110 1.03 -6.45 -5.14
C TRP A 110 1.12 -7.75 -5.96
N ARG A 111 2.26 -8.04 -6.62
CA ARG A 111 2.45 -9.30 -7.36
C ARG A 111 2.85 -10.42 -6.40
N ARG A 112 2.13 -11.54 -6.50
CA ARG A 112 2.56 -12.85 -6.01
C ARG A 112 3.11 -13.66 -7.18
#